data_AF-A0A4R6QDZ6-F1
#
_entry.id   AF-A0A4R6QDZ6-F1
#
_cell.length_a   1.000
_cell.length_b   1.000
_cell.length_c   1.000
_cell.angle_alpha   90.00
_cell.angle_beta   90.00
_cell.angle_gamma   90.00
#
_symmetry.space_group_name_H-M   'P 1'
#
loop_
_entity.id
_entity.type
_entity.pdbx_description
1 polymer ?
#
loop_
_entity_poly.entity_id
_entity_poly.type
_entity_poly.pdbx_seq_one_letter_code
_entity_poly.pdbx_strand_id
1 'polypeptide(L)'
;MCAWFNDVFTDLLPDNNANQSKFDPIPLMKESPCSATLSGAYKYRVTYSYKRENNSDPSVVAGIISDIMNDPAMTIQDKDRNSVASLPRKLEYRDFMVITPGKGHLSEYMNALSDTGIPFRIEGEVLFGQCPALIAVSHLMSAVADPFDKKNLFAACYLSACDITKDSLGDYHAMALTISPAAVFTMLLEENRIFACTGTHNAEYVFFALELLRSAEISGDVTSIRQGAEFLHSLISNDSGEERCLQLLPDTNRVLIANLHKVKGLEAPVVILADPAERRLHADYRTNYTDKAPQGWIFKINTLKSNSFPSEKIKEESALHRENDRLIYVAATRAANALIIADCIKSDGTPYEGSMWSPLLRSTERDIYDLVKKQQIEAVEEIIVDSDDLYKKATKECVLFNNAPFAPSYTIDRPSDTPLMSKASPENRNLRHDPALTGTIVHRLMEVLVSSANTVDVELLIKEISNDYGTDDSYYTDLLRKVAKTTRSGGYPQQGSVPHDILTELLAADEVFCELPFCLAQENAVILNGVIDVVYPKCNAWHIIDYKTDADTEDINQKHQKQLSDYTTAFKAITGNDADASIYHIDIS
;
A
#
# COMPACT_ATOMS: atom_id res chain seq x y z
N MET A 1 -10.26 39.16 20.55
CA MET A 1 -9.90 37.79 20.94
C MET A 1 -9.15 37.69 22.26
N CYS A 2 -8.01 38.37 22.46
CA CYS A 2 -7.21 38.25 23.70
C CYS A 2 -8.00 38.51 24.99
N ALA A 3 -8.91 39.49 25.00
CA ALA A 3 -9.78 39.74 26.15
C ALA A 3 -10.71 38.55 26.46
N TRP A 4 -11.25 37.89 25.43
CA TRP A 4 -12.06 36.68 25.58
C TRP A 4 -11.25 35.51 26.13
N PHE A 5 -10.02 35.32 25.65
CA PHE A 5 -9.12 34.31 26.22
C PHE A 5 -8.84 34.57 27.70
N ASN A 6 -8.60 35.83 28.08
CA ASN A 6 -8.33 36.19 29.46
C ASN A 6 -9.53 35.92 30.37
N ASP A 7 -10.75 36.18 29.90
CA ASP A 7 -11.97 35.86 30.63
C ASP A 7 -12.12 34.35 30.84
N VAL A 8 -12.12 33.58 29.74
CA VAL A 8 -12.38 32.12 29.77
C VAL A 8 -11.30 31.34 30.52
N PHE A 9 -10.03 31.62 30.26
CA PHE A 9 -8.94 30.81 30.80
C PHE A 9 -8.49 31.22 32.19
N THR A 10 -8.80 32.43 32.65
CA THR A 10 -8.63 32.75 34.07
C THR A 10 -9.56 31.91 34.94
N ASP A 11 -10.78 31.65 34.47
CA ASP A 11 -11.75 30.81 35.18
C ASP A 11 -11.46 29.31 35.01
N LEU A 12 -11.04 28.88 33.81
CA LEU A 12 -10.75 27.47 33.54
C LEU A 12 -9.42 26.99 34.13
N LEU A 13 -8.41 27.87 34.22
CA LEU A 13 -7.05 27.55 34.68
C LEU A 13 -6.58 28.53 35.78
N PRO A 14 -7.26 28.58 36.94
CA PRO A 14 -7.11 29.67 37.91
C PRO A 14 -5.81 29.66 38.71
N ASP A 15 -5.29 28.47 39.06
CA ASP A 15 -4.21 28.30 40.03
C ASP A 15 -3.17 27.26 39.61
N ASN A 16 -1.92 27.49 40.03
CA ASN A 16 -0.85 26.51 39.92
C ASN A 16 -1.07 25.38 40.92
N ASN A 17 -1.08 24.13 40.45
CA ASN A 17 -1.09 22.95 41.28
C ASN A 17 -0.12 21.89 40.74
N ALA A 18 0.04 20.78 41.47
CA ALA A 18 0.98 19.71 41.11
C ALA A 18 0.75 19.14 39.69
N ASN A 19 -0.47 19.26 39.17
CA ASN A 19 -0.90 18.65 37.92
C ASN A 19 -1.34 19.70 36.87
N GLN A 20 -1.16 21.01 37.07
CA GLN A 20 -1.61 22.04 36.11
C GLN A 20 -1.02 23.40 36.45
N SER A 21 -0.59 24.12 35.42
CA SER A 21 -0.17 25.51 35.55
C SER A 21 -1.36 26.46 35.44
N LYS A 22 -1.27 27.58 36.15
CA LYS A 22 -2.17 28.72 36.02
C LYS A 22 -2.02 29.37 34.65
N PHE A 23 -3.14 29.86 34.10
CA PHE A 23 -3.11 30.71 32.91
C PHE A 23 -2.56 32.10 33.22
N ASP A 24 -1.63 32.56 32.38
CA ASP A 24 -1.07 33.91 32.46
C ASP A 24 -1.80 34.82 31.45
N PRO A 25 -2.51 35.87 31.92
CA PRO A 25 -3.29 36.74 31.04
C PRO A 25 -2.47 37.37 29.92
N ILE A 26 -3.00 37.30 28.71
CA ILE A 26 -2.39 37.87 27.52
C ILE A 26 -2.47 39.40 27.61
N PRO A 27 -1.34 40.13 27.47
CA PRO A 27 -1.35 41.58 27.45
C PRO A 27 -2.23 42.13 26.32
N LEU A 28 -3.13 43.05 26.65
CA LEU A 28 -3.98 43.71 25.65
C LEU A 28 -3.17 44.84 24.99
N MET A 29 -2.96 44.73 23.68
CA MET A 29 -2.34 45.80 22.90
C MET A 29 -3.31 46.98 22.73
N LYS A 30 -2.78 48.19 22.45
CA LYS A 30 -3.60 49.35 22.10
C LYS A 30 -4.42 49.05 20.83
N GLU A 31 -5.67 49.52 20.81
CA GLU A 31 -6.58 49.30 19.69
C GLU A 31 -5.94 49.69 18.35
N SER A 32 -6.01 48.77 17.38
CA SER A 32 -5.59 49.05 16.01
C SER A 32 -6.61 49.98 15.36
N PRO A 33 -6.20 51.00 14.58
CA PRO A 33 -7.12 51.92 13.91
C PRO A 33 -7.98 51.24 12.81
N CYS A 34 -7.67 50.00 12.45
CA CYS A 34 -8.45 49.20 11.50
C CYS A 34 -8.70 47.81 12.08
N SER A 35 -9.95 47.36 12.06
CA SER A 35 -10.37 46.04 12.55
C SER A 35 -10.91 45.17 11.42
N ALA A 36 -10.48 43.91 11.37
CA ALA A 36 -11.15 42.87 10.58
C ALA A 36 -12.62 42.70 10.98
N THR A 37 -13.46 42.31 10.02
CA THR A 37 -14.90 42.04 10.26
C THR A 37 -15.11 40.72 10.99
N LEU A 38 -14.30 39.68 10.70
CA LEU A 38 -14.34 38.41 11.41
C LEU A 38 -13.31 38.42 12.54
N SER A 39 -13.76 38.76 13.77
CA SER A 39 -12.88 38.84 14.95
C SER A 39 -13.61 38.49 16.26
N GLY A 40 -13.04 37.58 17.04
CA GLY A 40 -13.56 37.18 18.35
C GLY A 40 -14.02 35.72 18.41
N ALA A 41 -14.86 35.40 19.40
CA ALA A 41 -15.42 34.08 19.57
C ALA A 41 -16.91 34.07 19.19
N TYR A 42 -17.31 33.04 18.46
CA TYR A 42 -18.66 32.81 17.97
C TYR A 42 -19.07 31.37 18.26
N LYS A 43 -20.38 31.12 18.28
CA LYS A 43 -20.92 29.76 18.35
C LYS A 43 -21.88 29.48 17.19
N TYR A 44 -22.11 28.21 16.94
CA TYR A 44 -23.16 27.75 16.04
C TYR A 44 -23.85 26.53 16.65
N ARG A 45 -25.16 26.39 16.44
CA ARG A 45 -25.94 25.32 17.06
C ARG A 45 -25.90 24.05 16.25
N VAL A 46 -25.74 22.92 16.94
CA VAL A 46 -25.88 21.59 16.37
C VAL A 46 -26.65 20.67 17.31
N THR A 47 -27.52 19.82 16.76
CA THR A 47 -28.33 18.90 17.56
C THR A 47 -27.55 17.65 17.92
N TYR A 48 -27.52 17.33 19.21
CA TYR A 48 -26.95 16.10 19.72
C TYR A 48 -27.72 14.88 19.20
N SER A 49 -27.03 13.96 18.53
CA SER A 49 -27.57 12.66 18.15
C SER A 49 -26.80 11.52 18.83
N TYR A 50 -27.51 10.67 19.57
CA TYR A 50 -26.94 9.44 20.14
C TYR A 50 -26.65 8.38 19.05
N LYS A 51 -27.39 8.43 17.94
CA LYS A 51 -27.15 7.57 16.77
C LYS A 51 -26.18 8.28 15.83
N ARG A 52 -25.02 7.64 15.60
CA ARG A 52 -23.90 8.19 14.83
C ARG A 52 -24.26 8.56 13.38
N GLU A 53 -25.27 7.92 12.80
CA GLU A 53 -25.67 8.08 11.39
C GLU A 53 -26.39 9.40 11.04
N ASN A 54 -26.73 10.25 12.01
CA ASN A 54 -27.49 11.51 11.80
C ASN A 54 -26.73 12.76 12.30
N ASN A 55 -25.40 12.75 12.25
CA ASN A 55 -24.61 13.91 12.65
C ASN A 55 -24.70 15.03 11.60
N SER A 56 -25.38 16.12 11.94
CA SER A 56 -25.50 17.29 11.04
C SER A 56 -24.30 18.25 11.11
N ASP A 57 -23.41 18.07 12.08
CA ASP A 57 -22.27 18.97 12.32
C ASP A 57 -21.37 19.16 11.09
N PRO A 58 -20.96 18.09 10.37
CA PRO A 58 -20.10 18.22 9.21
C PRO A 58 -20.68 19.14 8.13
N SER A 59 -21.96 18.96 7.80
CA SER A 59 -22.66 19.79 6.80
C SER A 59 -22.82 21.24 7.27
N VAL A 60 -23.03 21.47 8.57
CA VAL A 60 -23.12 22.82 9.14
C VAL A 60 -21.76 23.52 9.07
N VAL A 61 -20.66 22.83 9.41
CA VAL A 61 -19.30 23.39 9.32
C VAL A 61 -18.95 23.76 7.88
N ALA A 62 -19.22 22.86 6.93
CA ALA A 62 -19.02 23.14 5.51
C ALA A 62 -19.84 24.37 5.05
N GLY A 63 -21.10 24.46 5.48
CA GLY A 63 -21.97 25.62 5.23
C GLY A 63 -21.39 26.92 5.79
N ILE A 64 -20.89 26.92 7.04
CA ILE A 64 -20.28 28.11 7.67
C ILE A 64 -19.05 28.59 6.87
N ILE A 65 -18.18 27.66 6.46
CA ILE A 65 -17.00 28.02 5.66
C ILE A 65 -17.43 28.61 4.32
N SER A 66 -18.39 27.98 3.63
CA SER A 66 -18.94 28.48 2.37
C SER A 66 -19.56 29.87 2.52
N ASP A 67 -20.41 30.08 3.53
CA ASP A 67 -21.08 31.34 3.80
C ASP A 67 -20.07 32.47 4.06
N ILE A 68 -19.01 32.20 4.85
CA ILE A 68 -17.93 33.18 5.11
C ILE A 68 -17.15 33.51 3.82
N MET A 69 -16.84 32.51 3.00
CA MET A 69 -16.06 32.69 1.77
C MET A 69 -16.82 33.45 0.68
N ASN A 70 -18.16 33.32 0.66
CA ASN A 70 -19.04 33.98 -0.31
C ASN A 70 -19.41 35.42 0.09
N ASP A 71 -19.24 35.81 1.35
CA ASP A 71 -19.50 37.18 1.80
C ASP A 71 -18.28 38.09 1.53
N PRO A 72 -18.38 39.05 0.58
CA PRO A 72 -17.26 39.93 0.23
C PRO A 72 -16.88 40.92 1.34
N ALA A 73 -17.73 41.12 2.36
CA ALA A 73 -17.43 41.97 3.51
C ALA A 73 -16.59 41.23 4.58
N MET A 74 -16.42 39.92 4.46
CA MET A 74 -15.64 39.14 5.41
C MET A 74 -14.14 39.34 5.18
N THR A 75 -13.48 39.81 6.22
CA THR A 75 -12.05 40.13 6.23
C THR A 75 -11.41 39.61 7.51
N ILE A 76 -10.15 39.24 7.39
CA ILE A 76 -9.24 38.94 8.50
C ILE A 76 -8.03 39.88 8.45
N GLN A 77 -7.21 39.84 9.47
CA GLN A 77 -6.07 40.73 9.65
C GLN A 77 -4.88 39.90 10.11
N ASP A 78 -3.86 39.82 9.27
CA ASP A 78 -2.63 39.10 9.62
C ASP A 78 -1.78 39.92 10.59
N LYS A 79 -0.87 39.25 11.29
CA LYS A 79 0.19 39.89 12.06
C LYS A 79 1.45 39.99 11.18
N ASP A 80 2.02 41.18 11.04
CA ASP A 80 3.33 41.35 10.40
C ASP A 80 4.45 40.76 11.29
N ARG A 81 5.66 40.60 10.72
CA ARG A 81 6.87 40.09 11.42
C ARG A 81 7.22 40.84 12.72
N ASN A 82 6.75 42.08 12.87
CA ASN A 82 6.94 42.90 14.07
C ASN A 82 5.74 42.85 15.04
N SER A 83 4.82 41.90 14.87
CA SER A 83 3.57 41.78 15.63
C SER A 83 2.64 43.00 15.53
N VAL A 84 2.77 43.78 14.45
CA VAL A 84 1.87 44.90 14.13
C VAL A 84 0.75 44.36 13.25
N ALA A 85 -0.49 44.77 13.54
CA ALA A 85 -1.64 44.34 12.77
C ALA A 85 -1.59 44.94 11.35
N SER A 86 -1.65 44.08 10.32
CA SER A 86 -1.68 44.47 8.91
C SER A 86 -3.01 45.12 8.50
N LEU A 87 -3.16 45.55 7.25
CA LEU A 87 -4.48 45.97 6.74
C LEU A 87 -5.39 44.74 6.57
N PRO A 88 -6.71 44.84 6.87
CA PRO A 88 -7.63 43.74 6.65
C PRO A 88 -7.60 43.25 5.19
N ARG A 89 -7.57 41.93 5.00
CA ARG A 89 -7.62 41.25 3.70
C ARG A 89 -8.77 40.26 3.62
N LYS A 90 -9.12 39.85 2.41
CA LYS A 90 -10.09 38.79 2.16
C LYS A 90 -9.56 37.44 2.65
N LEU A 91 -10.48 36.57 3.08
CA LEU A 91 -10.18 35.21 3.48
C LEU A 91 -9.92 34.31 2.26
N GLU A 92 -9.10 33.30 2.52
CA GLU A 92 -8.83 32.15 1.66
C GLU A 92 -9.10 30.86 2.45
N TYR A 93 -9.37 29.73 1.77
CA TYR A 93 -9.57 28.43 2.43
C TYR A 93 -8.41 28.02 3.34
N ARG A 94 -7.17 28.40 2.99
CA ARG A 94 -5.99 28.14 3.85
C ARG A 94 -6.03 28.82 5.22
N ASP A 95 -6.90 29.81 5.41
CA ASP A 95 -7.05 30.53 6.66
C ASP A 95 -7.93 29.79 7.68
N PHE A 96 -8.58 28.70 7.27
CA PHE A 96 -9.46 27.90 8.11
C PHE A 96 -8.77 26.64 8.63
N MET A 97 -8.99 26.36 9.91
CA MET A 97 -8.65 25.10 10.56
C MET A 97 -9.88 24.53 11.28
N VAL A 98 -10.27 23.30 10.96
CA VAL A 98 -11.33 22.53 11.62
C VAL A 98 -10.67 21.54 12.59
N ILE A 99 -11.04 21.62 13.87
CA ILE A 99 -10.48 20.78 14.93
C ILE A 99 -11.58 19.88 15.48
N THR A 100 -11.33 18.57 15.47
CA THR A 100 -12.17 17.56 16.13
C THR A 100 -11.48 17.03 17.41
N PRO A 101 -12.23 16.59 18.45
CA PRO A 101 -11.63 15.99 19.66
C PRO A 101 -10.81 14.73 19.39
N GLY A 102 -11.21 13.95 18.39
CA GLY A 102 -10.59 12.68 18.01
C GLY A 102 -10.73 12.37 16.53
N LYS A 103 -10.23 11.20 16.12
CA LYS A 103 -10.17 10.81 14.70
C LYS A 103 -11.48 10.22 14.15
N GLY A 104 -12.36 9.73 15.03
CA GLY A 104 -13.48 8.86 14.66
C GLY A 104 -14.49 9.46 13.67
N HIS A 105 -14.64 10.78 13.63
CA HIS A 105 -15.61 11.46 12.75
C HIS A 105 -14.94 12.31 11.66
N LEU A 106 -13.61 12.23 11.50
CA LEU A 106 -12.87 13.08 10.56
C LEU A 106 -13.31 12.84 9.10
N SER A 107 -13.63 11.59 8.77
CA SER A 107 -14.19 11.18 7.48
C SER A 107 -15.50 11.87 7.11
N GLU A 108 -16.37 12.14 8.10
CA GLU A 108 -17.66 12.81 7.85
C GLU A 108 -17.44 14.27 7.43
N TYR A 109 -16.45 14.96 8.03
CA TYR A 109 -16.05 16.31 7.63
C TYR A 109 -15.43 16.35 6.24
N MET A 110 -14.63 15.34 5.89
CA MET A 110 -14.06 15.23 4.55
C MET A 110 -15.16 15.14 3.49
N ASN A 111 -16.14 14.25 3.71
CA ASN A 111 -17.27 14.09 2.79
C ASN A 111 -18.06 15.40 2.68
N ALA A 112 -18.42 16.03 3.79
CA ALA A 112 -19.19 17.28 3.76
C ALA A 112 -18.47 18.44 3.06
N LEU A 113 -17.15 18.56 3.22
CA LEU A 113 -16.35 19.56 2.50
C LEU A 113 -16.21 19.21 1.02
N SER A 114 -16.04 17.93 0.69
CA SER A 114 -16.00 17.45 -0.69
C SER A 114 -17.33 17.70 -1.42
N ASP A 115 -18.46 17.38 -0.78
CA ASP A 115 -19.83 17.54 -1.31
C ASP A 115 -20.18 19.02 -1.56
N THR A 116 -19.48 19.94 -0.90
CA THR A 116 -19.64 21.40 -1.06
C THR A 116 -18.56 22.03 -1.94
N GLY A 117 -17.65 21.24 -2.50
CA GLY A 117 -16.55 21.72 -3.34
C GLY A 117 -15.46 22.49 -2.58
N ILE A 118 -15.43 22.38 -1.25
CA ILE A 118 -14.44 23.07 -0.41
C ILE A 118 -13.14 22.25 -0.39
N PRO A 119 -12.02 22.81 -0.87
CA PRO A 119 -10.76 22.08 -0.88
C PRO A 119 -10.20 21.96 0.55
N PHE A 120 -9.77 20.76 0.95
CA PHE A 120 -9.28 20.48 2.30
C PHE A 120 -7.99 19.64 2.31
N ARG A 121 -7.30 19.66 3.46
CA ARG A 121 -6.14 18.81 3.78
C ARG A 121 -6.25 18.31 5.21
N ILE A 122 -5.60 17.20 5.53
CA ILE A 122 -5.73 16.51 6.83
C ILE A 122 -4.39 16.42 7.54
N GLU A 123 -4.39 16.64 8.86
CA GLU A 123 -3.28 16.33 9.77
C GLU A 123 -3.73 15.29 10.81
N GLY A 124 -3.11 14.10 10.80
CA GLY A 124 -3.23 13.14 11.91
C GLY A 124 -3.60 11.70 11.59
N GLU A 125 -4.00 11.38 10.36
CA GLU A 125 -4.24 10.01 9.88
C GLU A 125 -4.39 10.00 8.36
N VAL A 126 -3.74 9.04 7.69
CA VAL A 126 -3.91 8.82 6.26
C VAL A 126 -4.98 7.75 6.04
N LEU A 127 -6.14 8.16 5.53
CA LEU A 127 -7.27 7.26 5.27
C LEU A 127 -7.14 6.62 3.88
N PHE A 128 -6.17 5.72 3.72
CA PHE A 128 -5.93 5.02 2.44
C PHE A 128 -7.19 4.34 1.90
N GLY A 129 -8.00 3.73 2.79
CA GLY A 129 -9.25 3.07 2.42
C GLY A 129 -10.38 4.00 1.95
N GLN A 130 -10.15 5.31 1.90
CA GLN A 130 -11.08 6.28 1.28
C GLN A 130 -10.61 6.79 -0.08
N CYS A 131 -9.48 6.31 -0.59
CA CYS A 131 -8.98 6.67 -1.92
C CYS A 131 -9.43 5.63 -2.96
N PRO A 132 -10.40 5.93 -3.84
CA PRO A 132 -10.91 4.98 -4.82
C PRO A 132 -9.81 4.49 -5.78
N ALA A 133 -8.90 5.39 -6.18
CA ALA A 133 -7.75 5.05 -7.02
C ALA A 133 -6.84 4.01 -6.37
N LEU A 134 -6.55 4.14 -5.07
CA LEU A 134 -5.71 3.19 -4.35
C LEU A 134 -6.40 1.84 -4.15
N ILE A 135 -7.70 1.83 -3.88
CA ILE A 135 -8.51 0.60 -3.82
C ILE A 135 -8.47 -0.13 -5.16
N ALA A 136 -8.63 0.61 -6.27
CA ALA A 136 -8.54 0.05 -7.60
C ALA A 136 -7.16 -0.60 -7.85
N VAL A 137 -6.06 0.11 -7.59
CA VAL A 137 -4.70 -0.46 -7.72
C VAL A 137 -4.55 -1.71 -6.85
N SER A 138 -5.04 -1.69 -5.60
CA SER A 138 -4.94 -2.83 -4.69
C SER A 138 -5.68 -4.05 -5.23
N HIS A 139 -6.89 -3.89 -5.78
CA HIS A 139 -7.62 -5.00 -6.39
C HIS A 139 -6.86 -5.61 -7.57
N LEU A 140 -6.25 -4.76 -8.41
CA LEU A 140 -5.44 -5.21 -9.54
C LEU A 140 -4.18 -5.93 -9.09
N MET A 141 -3.44 -5.37 -8.13
CA MET A 141 -2.26 -6.02 -7.57
C MET A 141 -2.60 -7.38 -6.95
N SER A 142 -3.72 -7.51 -6.22
CA SER A 142 -4.16 -8.79 -5.66
C SER A 142 -4.51 -9.82 -6.73
N ALA A 143 -5.15 -9.40 -7.83
CA ALA A 143 -5.47 -10.30 -8.94
C ALA A 143 -4.23 -10.70 -9.76
N VAL A 144 -3.30 -9.78 -9.95
CA VAL A 144 -2.00 -10.03 -10.60
C VAL A 144 -1.11 -10.92 -9.73
N ALA A 145 -1.18 -10.79 -8.40
CA ALA A 145 -0.43 -11.66 -7.48
C ALA A 145 -0.95 -13.11 -7.47
N ASP A 146 -2.26 -13.30 -7.66
CA ASP A 146 -2.90 -14.62 -7.67
C ASP A 146 -4.03 -14.67 -8.71
N PRO A 147 -3.71 -14.94 -10.00
CA PRO A 147 -4.67 -14.93 -11.08
C PRO A 147 -5.65 -16.11 -11.04
N PHE A 148 -5.45 -17.08 -10.14
CA PHE A 148 -6.34 -18.22 -9.96
C PHE A 148 -7.37 -18.00 -8.86
N ASP A 149 -7.18 -17.00 -7.98
CA ASP A 149 -8.17 -16.62 -6.99
C ASP A 149 -9.36 -15.90 -7.63
N LYS A 150 -10.49 -16.60 -7.67
CA LYS A 150 -11.76 -16.10 -8.23
C LYS A 150 -12.24 -14.82 -7.54
N LYS A 151 -11.94 -14.61 -6.25
CA LYS A 151 -12.34 -13.40 -5.52
C LYS A 151 -11.55 -12.19 -5.99
N ASN A 152 -10.22 -12.35 -6.13
CA ASN A 152 -9.35 -11.27 -6.58
C ASN A 152 -9.65 -10.91 -8.04
N LEU A 153 -9.84 -11.91 -8.91
CA LEU A 153 -10.29 -11.69 -10.28
C LEU A 153 -11.62 -10.90 -10.33
N PHE A 154 -12.59 -11.28 -9.50
CA PHE A 154 -13.87 -10.57 -9.44
C PHE A 154 -13.67 -9.11 -8.99
N ALA A 155 -12.88 -8.87 -7.94
CA ALA A 155 -12.61 -7.52 -7.46
C ALA A 155 -11.91 -6.65 -8.53
N ALA A 156 -10.94 -7.23 -9.25
CA ALA A 156 -10.25 -6.55 -10.33
C ALA A 156 -11.17 -6.20 -11.51
N CYS A 157 -11.96 -7.15 -12.01
CA CYS A 157 -12.83 -6.92 -13.18
C CYS A 157 -14.06 -6.05 -12.89
N TYR A 158 -14.59 -6.08 -11.66
CA TYR A 158 -15.89 -5.47 -11.35
C TYR A 158 -15.87 -4.37 -10.29
N LEU A 159 -14.85 -4.33 -9.43
CA LEU A 159 -14.79 -3.37 -8.31
C LEU A 159 -13.66 -2.34 -8.44
N SER A 160 -12.75 -2.50 -9.41
CA SER A 160 -11.65 -1.55 -9.65
C SER A 160 -12.09 -0.26 -10.37
N ALA A 161 -13.36 -0.18 -10.81
CA ALA A 161 -13.90 0.86 -11.69
C ALA A 161 -13.23 0.95 -13.08
N CYS A 162 -12.24 0.10 -13.37
CA CYS A 162 -11.53 0.06 -14.64
C CYS A 162 -12.09 -1.09 -15.51
N ASP A 163 -12.10 -0.90 -16.84
CA ASP A 163 -12.55 -1.94 -17.78
C ASP A 163 -11.43 -2.95 -18.05
N ILE A 164 -11.32 -3.96 -17.18
CA ILE A 164 -10.20 -4.91 -17.18
C ILE A 164 -10.68 -6.34 -17.44
N THR A 165 -10.01 -7.00 -18.38
CA THR A 165 -10.32 -8.36 -18.78
C THR A 165 -9.44 -9.38 -18.05
N LYS A 166 -9.91 -10.64 -18.01
CA LYS A 166 -9.14 -11.74 -17.43
C LYS A 166 -7.84 -12.01 -18.20
N ASP A 167 -7.86 -11.84 -19.52
CA ASP A 167 -6.69 -12.07 -20.38
C ASP A 167 -5.60 -11.03 -20.07
N SER A 168 -5.98 -9.75 -19.95
CA SER A 168 -5.06 -8.67 -19.55
C SER A 168 -4.41 -8.92 -18.18
N LEU A 169 -5.15 -9.49 -17.21
CA LEU A 169 -4.59 -9.85 -15.91
C LEU A 169 -3.56 -10.98 -16.00
N GLY A 170 -3.72 -11.90 -16.96
CA GLY A 170 -2.72 -12.94 -17.25
C GLY A 170 -1.42 -12.35 -17.78
N ASP A 171 -1.51 -11.39 -18.70
CA ASP A 171 -0.34 -10.67 -19.23
C ASP A 171 0.37 -9.89 -18.12
N TYR A 172 -0.40 -9.19 -17.28
CA TYR A 172 0.14 -8.48 -16.12
C TYR A 172 0.80 -9.41 -15.10
N HIS A 173 0.25 -10.61 -14.88
CA HIS A 173 0.86 -11.61 -14.02
C HIS A 173 2.23 -12.04 -14.57
N ALA A 174 2.31 -12.34 -15.86
CA ALA A 174 3.58 -12.73 -16.50
C ALA A 174 4.64 -11.61 -16.37
N MET A 175 4.26 -10.35 -16.58
CA MET A 175 5.15 -9.21 -16.40
C MET A 175 5.58 -9.03 -14.93
N ALA A 176 4.64 -9.17 -13.99
CA ALA A 176 4.89 -9.00 -12.56
C ALA A 176 5.91 -9.99 -11.98
N LEU A 177 6.16 -11.12 -12.64
CA LEU A 177 7.23 -12.05 -12.26
C LEU A 177 8.64 -11.52 -12.54
N THR A 178 8.77 -10.43 -13.31
CA THR A 178 10.06 -9.92 -13.80
C THR A 178 10.43 -8.54 -13.28
N ILE A 179 9.51 -7.86 -12.58
CA ILE A 179 9.69 -6.48 -12.10
C ILE A 179 9.30 -6.37 -10.62
N SER A 180 9.73 -5.30 -9.93
CA SER A 180 9.42 -5.13 -8.51
C SER A 180 7.94 -4.81 -8.27
N PRO A 181 7.36 -5.14 -7.10
CA PRO A 181 5.98 -4.79 -6.76
C PRO A 181 5.61 -3.30 -6.97
N ALA A 182 6.51 -2.36 -6.71
CA ALA A 182 6.33 -0.93 -6.95
C ALA A 182 6.35 -0.58 -8.43
N ALA A 183 7.11 -1.31 -9.24
CA ALA A 183 7.04 -1.22 -10.69
C ALA A 183 5.70 -1.77 -11.20
N VAL A 184 5.23 -2.90 -10.68
CA VAL A 184 3.89 -3.45 -11.00
C VAL A 184 2.80 -2.44 -10.63
N PHE A 185 2.85 -1.85 -9.43
CA PHE A 185 1.94 -0.80 -9.00
C PHE A 185 1.88 0.34 -10.03
N THR A 186 3.05 0.85 -10.43
CA THR A 186 3.16 1.98 -11.36
C THR A 186 2.63 1.63 -12.75
N MET A 187 3.00 0.45 -13.27
CA MET A 187 2.51 -0.08 -14.55
C MET A 187 0.98 -0.17 -14.54
N LEU A 188 0.39 -0.78 -13.50
CA LEU A 188 -1.06 -0.92 -13.38
C LEU A 188 -1.76 0.44 -13.31
N LEU A 189 -1.20 1.38 -12.55
CA LEU A 189 -1.72 2.74 -12.42
C LEU A 189 -1.76 3.49 -13.76
N GLU A 190 -0.67 3.40 -14.53
CA GLU A 190 -0.49 4.14 -15.78
C GLU A 190 -1.22 3.49 -16.97
N GLU A 191 -1.05 2.19 -17.19
CA GLU A 191 -1.63 1.50 -18.34
C GLU A 191 -3.15 1.46 -18.29
N ASN A 192 -3.72 1.28 -17.10
CA ASN A 192 -5.17 1.26 -16.91
C ASN A 192 -5.75 2.66 -16.66
N ARG A 193 -4.92 3.71 -16.68
CA ARG A 193 -5.30 5.11 -16.47
C ARG A 193 -6.26 5.28 -15.28
N ILE A 194 -5.90 4.72 -14.13
CA ILE A 194 -6.83 4.56 -13.00
C ILE A 194 -7.45 5.89 -12.55
N PHE A 195 -6.71 7.00 -12.61
CA PHE A 195 -7.25 8.32 -12.27
C PHE A 195 -8.35 8.81 -13.22
N ALA A 196 -8.40 8.35 -14.46
CA ALA A 196 -9.50 8.64 -15.39
C ALA A 196 -10.79 7.91 -14.98
N CYS A 197 -10.66 6.70 -14.41
CA CYS A 197 -11.79 5.89 -13.96
C CYS A 197 -12.29 6.28 -12.57
N THR A 198 -11.38 6.71 -11.69
CA THR A 198 -11.65 6.91 -10.25
C THR A 198 -11.61 8.36 -9.79
N GLY A 199 -11.15 9.28 -10.65
CA GLY A 199 -10.89 10.67 -10.31
C GLY A 199 -9.55 10.89 -9.61
N THR A 200 -9.11 12.14 -9.52
CA THR A 200 -7.81 12.52 -8.93
C THR A 200 -7.87 12.88 -7.44
N HIS A 201 -9.03 12.73 -6.83
CA HIS A 201 -9.23 13.00 -5.41
C HIS A 201 -8.30 12.14 -4.56
N ASN A 202 -7.59 12.76 -3.62
CA ASN A 202 -6.60 12.11 -2.75
C ASN A 202 -5.48 11.37 -3.52
N ALA A 203 -5.10 11.82 -4.73
CA ALA A 203 -3.98 11.24 -5.47
C ALA A 203 -2.67 11.20 -4.66
N GLU A 204 -2.51 12.13 -3.71
CA GLU A 204 -1.41 12.12 -2.73
C GLU A 204 -1.29 10.78 -1.98
N TYR A 205 -2.42 10.13 -1.66
CA TYR A 205 -2.45 8.85 -0.97
C TYR A 205 -1.94 7.71 -1.84
N VAL A 206 -2.21 7.75 -3.15
CA VAL A 206 -1.72 6.76 -4.12
C VAL A 206 -0.19 6.83 -4.20
N PHE A 207 0.36 8.03 -4.39
CA PHE A 207 1.80 8.21 -4.49
C PHE A 207 2.51 7.97 -3.16
N PHE A 208 1.87 8.32 -2.04
CA PHE A 208 2.41 8.01 -0.72
C PHE A 208 2.43 6.50 -0.45
N ALA A 209 1.36 5.76 -0.79
CA ALA A 209 1.33 4.30 -0.71
C ALA A 209 2.40 3.65 -1.59
N LEU A 210 2.62 4.18 -2.81
CA LEU A 210 3.71 3.73 -3.69
C LEU A 210 5.09 3.94 -3.05
N GLU A 211 5.32 5.08 -2.38
CA GLU A 211 6.59 5.36 -1.71
C GLU A 211 6.80 4.48 -0.47
N LEU A 212 5.73 4.20 0.29
CA LEU A 212 5.76 3.25 1.39
C LEU A 212 6.08 1.83 0.89
N LEU A 213 5.47 1.41 -0.23
CA LEU A 213 5.78 0.13 -0.86
C LEU A 213 7.24 0.07 -1.33
N ARG A 214 7.76 1.13 -1.98
CA ARG A 214 9.18 1.21 -2.33
C ARG A 214 10.09 1.13 -1.12
N SER A 215 9.74 1.81 -0.03
CA SER A 215 10.50 1.77 1.21
C SER A 215 10.54 0.35 1.79
N ALA A 216 9.41 -0.36 1.75
CA ALA A 216 9.29 -1.75 2.19
C ALA A 216 10.05 -2.74 1.28
N GLU A 217 10.18 -2.45 -0.03
CA GLU A 217 11.06 -3.20 -0.92
C GLU A 217 12.54 -3.01 -0.57
N ILE A 218 12.95 -1.75 -0.33
CA ILE A 218 14.33 -1.41 0.00
C ILE A 218 14.75 -2.00 1.35
N SER A 219 13.84 -2.05 2.33
CA SER A 219 14.10 -2.68 3.62
C SER A 219 14.10 -4.21 3.56
N GLY A 220 13.56 -4.80 2.49
CA GLY A 220 13.39 -6.25 2.34
C GLY A 220 12.16 -6.82 3.06
N ASP A 221 11.27 -5.96 3.57
CA ASP A 221 9.99 -6.39 4.16
C ASP A 221 9.01 -6.91 3.10
N VAL A 222 9.11 -6.37 1.88
CA VAL A 222 8.35 -6.81 0.70
C VAL A 222 9.32 -7.28 -0.38
N THR A 223 9.24 -8.56 -0.74
CA THR A 223 10.16 -9.20 -1.71
C THR A 223 9.45 -9.82 -2.91
N SER A 224 8.12 -9.87 -2.89
CA SER A 224 7.31 -10.51 -3.95
C SER A 224 6.03 -9.74 -4.21
N ILE A 225 5.42 -9.97 -5.39
CA ILE A 225 4.14 -9.35 -5.76
C ILE A 225 3.01 -9.69 -4.78
N ARG A 226 3.01 -10.93 -4.24
CA ARG A 226 2.04 -11.36 -3.22
C ARG A 226 2.18 -10.53 -1.94
N GLN A 227 3.39 -10.36 -1.43
CA GLN A 227 3.65 -9.50 -0.27
C GLN A 227 3.32 -8.03 -0.55
N GLY A 228 3.58 -7.54 -1.76
CA GLY A 228 3.20 -6.19 -2.16
C GLY A 228 1.68 -5.97 -2.17
N ALA A 229 0.91 -6.95 -2.66
CA ALA A 229 -0.55 -6.90 -2.62
C ALA A 229 -1.09 -6.96 -1.18
N GLU A 230 -0.52 -7.81 -0.32
CA GLU A 230 -0.86 -7.88 1.10
C GLU A 230 -0.55 -6.57 1.83
N PHE A 231 0.60 -5.96 1.52
CA PHE A 231 1.01 -4.66 2.05
C PHE A 231 -0.02 -3.57 1.74
N LEU A 232 -0.44 -3.43 0.47
CA LEU A 232 -1.49 -2.47 0.13
C LEU A 232 -2.82 -2.75 0.82
N HIS A 233 -3.22 -4.02 0.91
CA HIS A 233 -4.45 -4.38 1.60
C HIS A 233 -4.40 -3.97 3.09
N SER A 234 -3.25 -4.15 3.76
CA SER A 234 -3.03 -3.70 5.15
C SER A 234 -3.07 -2.17 5.31
N LEU A 235 -2.59 -1.43 4.31
CA LEU A 235 -2.72 0.03 4.31
C LEU A 235 -4.20 0.44 4.22
N ILE A 236 -4.96 -0.21 3.34
CA ILE A 236 -6.38 0.09 3.10
C ILE A 236 -7.27 -0.31 4.27
N SER A 237 -6.96 -1.39 5.00
CA SER A 237 -7.75 -1.86 6.14
C SER A 237 -7.68 -0.95 7.38
N ASN A 238 -7.02 0.22 7.29
CA ASN A 238 -6.72 1.13 8.40
C ASN A 238 -5.87 0.48 9.51
N ASP A 239 -5.13 -0.59 9.21
CA ASP A 239 -4.09 -1.12 10.11
C ASP A 239 -2.79 -0.30 10.02
N SER A 240 -2.69 0.59 9.04
CA SER A 240 -1.56 1.50 8.92
C SER A 240 -1.59 2.54 10.04
N GLY A 241 -0.54 2.55 10.88
CA GLY A 241 -0.30 3.61 11.87
C GLY A 241 0.15 4.94 11.27
N GLU A 242 -0.04 5.16 9.96
CA GLU A 242 0.47 6.32 9.23
C GLU A 242 -0.33 7.58 9.55
N GLU A 243 0.35 8.56 10.12
CA GLU A 243 -0.27 9.78 10.62
C GLU A 243 -0.09 10.99 9.70
N ARG A 244 0.75 10.86 8.66
CA ARG A 244 1.10 11.93 7.72
C ARG A 244 1.22 11.39 6.31
N CYS A 245 0.63 12.12 5.37
CA CYS A 245 0.78 11.85 3.93
C CYS A 245 1.80 12.82 3.30
N LEU A 246 2.37 12.42 2.17
CA LEU A 246 3.05 13.30 1.23
C LEU A 246 2.12 14.47 0.82
N GLN A 247 2.62 15.70 0.82
CA GLN A 247 1.93 16.85 0.21
C GLN A 247 2.56 17.13 -1.14
N LEU A 248 1.79 16.98 -2.23
CA LEU A 248 2.30 17.26 -3.57
C LEU A 248 2.41 18.78 -3.81
N LEU A 249 1.55 19.57 -3.16
CA LEU A 249 1.52 21.04 -3.30
C LEU A 249 1.40 21.72 -1.91
N PRO A 250 2.52 22.14 -1.30
CA PRO A 250 2.56 22.64 0.09
C PRO A 250 1.83 23.97 0.33
N ASP A 251 1.65 24.80 -0.71
CA ASP A 251 1.04 26.14 -0.62
C ASP A 251 -0.37 26.21 -1.23
N THR A 252 -1.13 25.12 -1.15
CA THR A 252 -2.49 25.10 -1.71
C THR A 252 -3.50 25.80 -0.81
N ASN A 253 -4.41 26.53 -1.44
CA ASN A 253 -5.53 27.18 -0.77
C ASN A 253 -6.56 26.14 -0.29
N ARG A 254 -6.32 25.51 0.87
CA ARG A 254 -7.13 24.40 1.41
C ARG A 254 -7.42 24.55 2.91
N VAL A 255 -8.62 24.19 3.32
CA VAL A 255 -9.01 24.09 4.74
C VAL A 255 -8.20 22.98 5.43
N LEU A 256 -7.59 23.28 6.57
CA LEU A 256 -6.91 22.26 7.37
C LEU A 256 -7.88 21.56 8.32
N ILE A 257 -8.00 20.24 8.24
CA ILE A 257 -8.75 19.42 9.20
C ILE A 257 -7.75 18.67 10.06
N ALA A 258 -7.88 18.74 11.38
CA ALA A 258 -6.96 18.07 12.28
C ALA A 258 -7.66 17.58 13.55
N ASN A 259 -7.15 16.49 14.12
CA ASN A 259 -7.54 16.13 15.48
C ASN A 259 -6.80 17.02 16.50
N LEU A 260 -7.40 17.18 17.68
CA LEU A 260 -6.89 18.06 18.73
C LEU A 260 -5.46 17.76 19.20
N HIS A 261 -5.01 16.50 19.11
CA HIS A 261 -3.67 16.13 19.53
C HIS A 261 -2.59 16.52 18.49
N LYS A 262 -2.98 16.84 17.25
CA LYS A 262 -2.07 17.17 16.14
C LYS A 262 -1.96 18.67 15.86
N VAL A 263 -2.77 19.50 16.51
CA VAL A 263 -2.75 20.96 16.29
C VAL A 263 -1.72 21.72 17.12
N LYS A 264 -1.01 21.04 18.04
CA LYS A 264 -0.03 21.70 18.93
C LYS A 264 1.07 22.35 18.09
N GLY A 265 1.21 23.67 18.23
CA GLY A 265 2.20 24.47 17.50
C GLY A 265 1.70 25.02 16.16
N LEU A 266 0.51 24.62 15.70
CA LEU A 266 -0.15 25.22 14.54
C LEU A 266 -0.95 26.45 14.96
N GLU A 267 -1.19 27.38 14.04
CA GLU A 267 -2.06 28.55 14.23
C GLU A 267 -2.80 28.78 12.90
N ALA A 268 -4.06 29.20 12.97
CA ALA A 268 -4.85 29.62 11.82
C ALA A 268 -5.64 30.89 12.14
N PRO A 269 -5.86 31.77 11.16
CA PRO A 269 -6.73 32.94 11.34
C PRO A 269 -8.12 32.58 11.85
N VAL A 270 -8.74 31.54 11.29
CA VAL A 270 -10.08 31.08 11.68
C VAL A 270 -10.01 29.63 12.13
N VAL A 271 -10.45 29.35 13.35
CA VAL A 271 -10.53 27.98 13.89
C VAL A 271 -11.98 27.62 14.20
N ILE A 272 -12.40 26.45 13.75
CA ILE A 272 -13.70 25.86 14.03
C ILE A 272 -13.50 24.65 14.94
N LEU A 273 -14.04 24.70 16.16
CA LEU A 273 -14.09 23.56 17.09
C LEU A 273 -15.37 22.77 16.81
N ALA A 274 -15.22 21.71 16.04
CA ALA A 274 -16.30 20.86 15.57
C ALA A 274 -16.39 19.58 16.40
N ASP A 275 -17.34 18.72 16.07
CA ASP A 275 -17.63 17.43 16.71
C ASP A 275 -17.76 17.57 18.23
N PRO A 276 -18.85 18.18 18.73
CA PRO A 276 -19.04 18.44 20.17
C PRO A 276 -19.39 17.17 20.96
N ALA A 277 -18.73 16.05 20.65
CA ALA A 277 -18.91 14.77 21.29
C ALA A 277 -18.55 14.83 22.78
N GLU A 278 -19.25 13.99 23.56
CA GLU A 278 -18.93 13.77 24.97
C GLU A 278 -17.66 12.95 25.10
N ARG A 279 -16.67 13.47 25.85
CA ARG A 279 -15.47 12.72 26.22
C ARG A 279 -15.64 12.15 27.61
N ARG A 280 -15.90 10.84 27.71
CA ARG A 280 -15.96 10.15 29.00
C ARG A 280 -14.56 9.92 29.55
N LEU A 281 -14.16 10.74 30.51
CA LEU A 281 -12.88 10.62 31.21
C LEU A 281 -13.03 9.64 32.37
N HIS A 282 -12.52 8.43 32.20
CA HIS A 282 -12.54 7.41 33.25
C HIS A 282 -11.19 6.72 33.33
N ALA A 283 -10.68 6.52 34.56
CA ALA A 283 -9.42 5.84 34.78
C ALA A 283 -9.62 4.32 34.71
N ASP A 284 -8.94 3.66 33.76
CA ASP A 284 -8.89 2.20 33.68
C ASP A 284 -7.70 1.64 34.47
N TYR A 285 -6.58 2.36 34.48
CA TYR A 285 -5.39 2.06 35.27
C TYR A 285 -4.63 3.36 35.58
N ARG A 286 -3.66 3.28 36.49
CA ARG A 286 -2.70 4.35 36.82
C ARG A 286 -1.33 3.73 36.99
N THR A 287 -0.31 4.37 36.44
CA THR A 287 1.09 3.96 36.62
C THR A 287 1.89 5.13 37.19
N ASN A 288 2.64 4.88 38.25
CA ASN A 288 3.57 5.84 38.82
C ASN A 288 5.02 5.38 38.59
N TYR A 289 5.79 6.20 37.85
CA TYR A 289 7.20 5.96 37.55
C TYR A 289 8.15 6.73 38.49
N THR A 290 7.64 7.58 39.39
CA THR A 290 8.51 8.41 40.26
C THR A 290 9.19 7.62 41.39
N ASP A 291 8.71 6.41 41.68
CA ASP A 291 9.24 5.56 42.74
C ASP A 291 10.36 4.66 42.22
N LYS A 292 11.33 4.31 43.08
CA LYS A 292 12.48 3.44 42.74
C LYS A 292 12.07 2.08 42.13
N ALA A 293 10.83 1.65 42.38
CA ALA A 293 10.17 0.59 41.63
C ALA A 293 8.82 1.14 41.13
N PRO A 294 8.51 1.02 39.83
CA PRO A 294 7.26 1.53 39.29
C PRO A 294 6.08 0.81 39.92
N GLN A 295 5.05 1.57 40.31
CA GLN A 295 3.82 1.04 40.89
C GLN A 295 2.67 1.21 39.90
N GLY A 296 1.83 0.18 39.79
CA GLY A 296 0.66 0.18 38.92
C GLY A 296 -0.60 -0.19 39.68
N TRP A 297 -1.69 0.51 39.40
CA TRP A 297 -3.02 0.22 39.91
C TRP A 297 -3.95 -0.01 38.73
N ILE A 298 -4.70 -1.10 38.77
CA ILE A 298 -5.68 -1.43 37.73
C ILE A 298 -7.08 -1.32 38.33
N PHE A 299 -7.91 -0.44 37.75
CA PHE A 299 -9.28 -0.18 38.18
C PHE A 299 -10.29 -0.95 37.33
N LYS A 300 -9.95 -1.27 36.08
CA LYS A 300 -10.79 -2.02 35.17
C LYS A 300 -9.96 -2.86 34.18
N ILE A 301 -10.36 -4.11 33.97
CA ILE A 301 -9.88 -4.98 32.89
C ILE A 301 -11.10 -5.55 32.19
N ASN A 302 -11.31 -5.22 30.92
CA ASN A 302 -12.51 -5.60 30.16
C ASN A 302 -13.80 -5.22 30.90
N THR A 303 -14.57 -6.20 31.37
CA THR A 303 -15.82 -6.00 32.13
C THR A 303 -15.61 -6.03 33.65
N LEU A 304 -14.44 -6.48 34.12
CA LEU A 304 -14.12 -6.58 35.54
C LEU A 304 -13.70 -5.23 36.09
N LYS A 305 -14.34 -4.81 37.19
CA LYS A 305 -14.02 -3.55 37.90
C LYS A 305 -13.44 -3.87 39.27
N SER A 306 -12.40 -3.14 39.64
CA SER A 306 -11.76 -3.21 40.96
C SER A 306 -12.10 -1.95 41.76
N ASN A 307 -12.56 -2.17 43.00
CA ASN A 307 -12.79 -1.10 43.97
C ASN A 307 -11.68 -1.04 45.03
N SER A 308 -10.57 -1.75 44.83
CA SER A 308 -9.51 -1.90 45.83
C SER A 308 -8.71 -0.62 46.08
N PHE A 309 -8.72 0.34 45.15
CA PHE A 309 -7.88 1.55 45.20
C PHE A 309 -8.63 2.83 44.80
N PRO A 310 -9.69 3.22 45.55
CA PRO A 310 -10.53 4.35 45.17
C PRO A 310 -9.79 5.68 45.18
N SER A 311 -8.81 5.88 46.08
CA SER A 311 -8.02 7.11 46.16
C SER A 311 -7.15 7.33 44.93
N GLU A 312 -6.48 6.27 44.44
CA GLU A 312 -5.64 6.34 43.25
C GLU A 312 -6.49 6.53 41.99
N LYS A 313 -7.68 5.94 41.95
CA LYS A 313 -8.65 6.16 40.87
C LYS A 313 -9.08 7.62 40.77
N ILE A 314 -9.44 8.23 41.91
CA ILE A 314 -9.84 9.65 41.97
C ILE A 314 -8.69 10.56 41.53
N LYS A 315 -7.45 10.26 41.95
CA LYS A 315 -6.28 11.03 41.52
C LYS A 315 -6.07 10.95 40.01
N GLU A 316 -6.25 9.78 39.42
CA GLU A 316 -6.12 9.57 37.98
C GLU A 316 -7.23 10.25 37.19
N GLU A 317 -8.48 10.08 37.60
CA GLU A 317 -9.62 10.79 37.00
C GLU A 317 -9.40 12.31 37.08
N SER A 318 -8.93 12.81 38.22
CA SER A 318 -8.62 14.23 38.39
C SER A 318 -7.44 14.70 37.50
N ALA A 319 -6.46 13.84 37.20
CA ALA A 319 -5.40 14.14 36.24
C ALA A 319 -5.92 14.17 34.79
N LEU A 320 -6.79 13.22 34.41
CA LEU A 320 -7.45 13.17 33.11
C LEU A 320 -8.31 14.42 32.85
N HIS A 321 -9.06 14.90 33.85
CA HIS A 321 -9.84 16.13 33.74
C HIS A 321 -8.94 17.35 33.50
N ARG A 322 -7.82 17.48 34.23
CA ARG A 322 -6.87 18.58 34.01
C ARG A 322 -6.21 18.51 32.64
N GLU A 323 -5.90 17.32 32.15
CA GLU A 323 -5.40 17.16 30.79
C GLU A 323 -6.46 17.59 29.77
N ASN A 324 -7.73 17.24 29.99
CA ASN A 324 -8.82 17.70 29.14
C ASN A 324 -8.94 19.24 29.12
N ASP A 325 -8.82 19.92 30.26
CA ASP A 325 -8.83 21.39 30.33
C ASP A 325 -7.68 22.02 29.52
N ARG A 326 -6.48 21.42 29.57
CA ARG A 326 -5.33 21.85 28.76
C ARG A 326 -5.57 21.60 27.27
N LEU A 327 -6.22 20.50 26.90
CA LEU A 327 -6.56 20.22 25.52
C LEU A 327 -7.56 21.25 24.98
N ILE A 328 -8.56 21.65 25.77
CA ILE A 328 -9.48 22.76 25.44
C ILE A 328 -8.70 24.07 25.23
N TYR A 329 -7.75 24.37 26.12
CA TYR A 329 -6.85 25.50 25.97
C TYR A 329 -6.02 25.44 24.67
N VAL A 330 -5.43 24.28 24.37
CA VAL A 330 -4.67 24.08 23.12
C VAL A 330 -5.56 24.33 21.91
N ALA A 331 -6.79 23.78 21.90
CA ALA A 331 -7.75 23.93 20.80
C ALA A 331 -8.07 25.40 20.51
N ALA A 332 -8.53 26.12 21.54
CA ALA A 332 -8.99 27.49 21.39
C ALA A 332 -7.84 28.45 21.03
N THR A 333 -6.65 28.24 21.59
CA THR A 333 -5.47 29.08 21.31
C THR A 333 -4.85 28.84 19.94
N ARG A 334 -5.40 27.95 19.11
CA ARG A 334 -5.00 27.86 17.69
C ARG A 334 -5.54 29.03 16.85
N ALA A 335 -6.58 29.71 17.34
CA ALA A 335 -7.23 30.80 16.63
C ALA A 335 -6.45 32.11 16.75
N ALA A 336 -6.25 32.81 15.64
CA ALA A 336 -5.65 34.14 15.65
C ALA A 336 -6.69 35.28 15.56
N ASN A 337 -7.71 35.12 14.71
CA ASN A 337 -8.71 36.15 14.41
C ASN A 337 -10.11 35.76 14.87
N ALA A 338 -10.58 34.55 14.53
CA ALA A 338 -11.86 34.05 15.01
C ALA A 338 -11.83 32.60 15.49
N LEU A 339 -12.57 32.34 16.57
CA LEU A 339 -12.84 31.02 17.10
C LEU A 339 -14.35 30.75 16.98
N ILE A 340 -14.74 29.70 16.27
CA ILE A 340 -16.13 29.30 16.04
C ILE A 340 -16.36 27.96 16.74
N ILE A 341 -17.32 27.88 17.64
CA ILE A 341 -17.47 26.75 18.58
C ILE A 341 -18.81 26.07 18.37
N ALA A 342 -18.80 24.74 18.23
CA ALA A 342 -20.02 23.94 18.18
C ALA A 342 -20.77 23.98 19.54
N ASP A 343 -21.98 24.53 19.53
CA ASP A 343 -22.92 24.56 20.65
C ASP A 343 -23.93 23.42 20.51
N CYS A 344 -23.72 22.37 21.29
CA CYS A 344 -24.49 21.14 21.22
C CYS A 344 -25.80 21.29 22.03
N ILE A 345 -26.94 21.09 21.37
CA ILE A 345 -28.26 21.13 22.00
C ILE A 345 -28.95 19.76 21.94
N LYS A 346 -29.71 19.41 22.97
CA LYS A 346 -30.55 18.21 22.96
C LYS A 346 -31.75 18.39 22.01
N SER A 347 -32.44 17.30 21.71
CA SER A 347 -33.65 17.32 20.86
C SER A 347 -34.79 18.18 21.43
N ASP A 348 -34.78 18.46 22.74
CA ASP A 348 -35.72 19.35 23.42
C ASP A 348 -35.32 20.83 23.37
N GLY A 349 -34.17 21.16 22.73
CA GLY A 349 -33.64 22.51 22.61
C GLY A 349 -32.80 22.98 23.80
N THR A 350 -32.62 22.17 24.84
CA THR A 350 -31.79 22.53 26.00
C THR A 350 -30.29 22.31 25.71
N PRO A 351 -29.38 23.11 26.30
CA PRO A 351 -27.94 22.92 26.13
C PRO A 351 -27.47 21.53 26.61
N TYR A 352 -26.56 20.93 25.85
CA TYR A 352 -25.90 19.68 26.23
C TYR A 352 -24.54 19.97 26.86
N GLU A 353 -24.50 19.98 28.19
CA GLU A 353 -23.26 20.28 28.94
C GLU A 353 -22.18 19.20 28.84
N GLY A 354 -22.50 18.00 28.35
CA GLY A 354 -21.55 16.90 28.21
C GLY A 354 -20.52 17.09 27.09
N SER A 355 -20.67 18.11 26.24
CA SER A 355 -19.71 18.40 25.17
C SER A 355 -18.32 18.77 25.71
N MET A 356 -17.28 18.37 25.00
CA MET A 356 -15.91 18.84 25.26
C MET A 356 -15.78 20.37 25.21
N TRP A 357 -16.58 21.04 24.39
CA TRP A 357 -16.46 22.48 24.15
C TRP A 357 -17.28 23.35 25.12
N SER A 358 -18.12 22.73 25.97
CA SER A 358 -19.00 23.41 26.92
C SER A 358 -18.32 24.51 27.76
N PRO A 359 -17.06 24.35 28.24
CA PRO A 359 -16.40 25.40 29.02
C PRO A 359 -16.20 26.71 28.25
N LEU A 360 -16.00 26.65 26.93
CA LEU A 360 -15.77 27.83 26.10
C LEU A 360 -17.08 28.59 25.77
N LEU A 361 -18.22 27.89 25.83
CA LEU A 361 -19.52 28.48 25.48
C LEU A 361 -20.05 29.45 26.53
N ARG A 362 -19.56 29.36 27.78
CA ARG A 362 -20.01 30.21 28.91
C ARG A 362 -19.76 31.69 28.67
N SER A 363 -18.63 32.04 28.07
CA SER A 363 -18.28 33.42 27.72
C SER A 363 -18.53 33.74 26.23
N THR A 364 -19.29 32.89 25.52
CA THR A 364 -19.55 33.04 24.07
C THR A 364 -21.04 33.22 23.80
N GLU A 365 -21.45 34.47 23.63
CA GLU A 365 -22.85 34.82 23.37
C GLU A 365 -23.20 34.94 21.88
N ARG A 366 -22.25 35.38 21.04
CA ARG A 366 -22.49 35.71 19.63
C ARG A 366 -22.67 34.47 18.77
N ASP A 367 -23.74 34.44 17.98
CA ASP A 367 -23.93 33.40 16.96
C ASP A 367 -23.21 33.80 15.67
N ILE A 368 -22.55 32.86 14.99
CA ILE A 368 -21.88 33.15 13.71
C ILE A 368 -22.86 33.66 12.65
N TYR A 369 -24.12 33.22 12.70
CA TYR A 369 -25.15 33.65 11.77
C TYR A 369 -25.68 35.08 12.05
N ASP A 370 -25.31 35.69 13.18
CA ASP A 370 -25.55 37.13 13.41
C ASP A 370 -24.64 37.99 12.51
N LEU A 371 -23.47 37.44 12.12
CA LEU A 371 -22.48 38.09 11.28
C LEU A 371 -22.66 37.71 9.80
N VAL A 372 -22.90 36.43 9.53
CA VAL A 372 -22.97 35.89 8.16
C VAL A 372 -24.38 35.43 7.87
N LYS A 373 -25.01 35.99 6.83
CA LYS A 373 -26.34 35.56 6.40
C LYS A 373 -26.22 34.26 5.62
N LYS A 374 -26.98 33.26 6.06
CA LYS A 374 -27.09 31.96 5.39
C LYS A 374 -27.49 32.16 3.93
N GLN A 375 -26.60 31.84 3.00
CA GLN A 375 -26.93 31.85 1.58
C GLN A 375 -27.32 30.43 1.16
N GLN A 376 -28.23 30.30 0.19
CA GLN A 376 -28.48 29.00 -0.42
C GLN A 376 -27.20 28.57 -1.13
N ILE A 377 -26.70 27.39 -0.78
CA ILE A 377 -25.55 26.77 -1.43
C ILE A 377 -25.99 26.47 -2.87
N GLU A 378 -25.52 27.28 -3.83
CA GLU A 378 -25.52 26.86 -5.23
C GLU A 378 -24.47 25.76 -5.34
N ALA A 379 -24.86 24.60 -5.89
CA ALA A 379 -23.94 23.50 -6.11
C ALA A 379 -22.78 24.01 -6.96
N VAL A 380 -21.57 23.96 -6.41
CA VAL A 380 -20.35 24.32 -7.14
C VAL A 380 -20.23 23.32 -8.29
N GLU A 381 -20.13 23.80 -9.53
CA GLU A 381 -19.70 22.95 -10.64
C GLU A 381 -18.33 22.40 -10.26
N GLU A 382 -18.28 21.10 -10.00
CA GLU A 382 -17.04 20.38 -9.75
C GLU A 382 -16.06 20.78 -10.86
N ILE A 383 -14.87 21.26 -10.49
CA ILE A 383 -13.81 21.51 -11.47
C ILE A 383 -13.34 20.13 -11.93
N ILE A 384 -14.08 19.54 -12.86
CA ILE A 384 -13.71 18.32 -13.54
C ILE A 384 -12.59 18.71 -14.48
N VAL A 385 -11.36 18.59 -13.97
CA VAL A 385 -10.20 18.64 -14.85
C VAL A 385 -10.29 17.40 -15.73
N ASP A 386 -10.33 17.59 -17.05
CA ASP A 386 -10.35 16.48 -17.99
C ASP A 386 -9.05 15.67 -17.85
N SER A 387 -9.17 14.51 -17.19
CA SER A 387 -8.04 13.61 -16.96
C SER A 387 -7.37 13.19 -18.28
N ASP A 388 -8.12 13.06 -19.38
CA ASP A 388 -7.56 12.70 -20.68
C ASP A 388 -6.70 13.83 -21.25
N ASP A 389 -7.07 15.10 -21.02
CA ASP A 389 -6.25 16.24 -21.41
C ASP A 389 -4.95 16.31 -20.59
N LEU A 390 -5.04 16.05 -19.29
CA LEU A 390 -3.87 15.95 -18.42
C LEU A 390 -2.92 14.83 -18.86
N TYR A 391 -3.45 13.64 -19.17
CA TYR A 391 -2.64 12.53 -19.70
C TYR A 391 -1.99 12.90 -21.04
N LYS A 392 -2.73 13.51 -21.98
CA LYS A 392 -2.17 13.97 -23.27
C LYS A 392 -1.05 14.99 -23.09
N LYS A 393 -1.22 15.92 -22.15
CA LYS A 393 -0.22 16.94 -21.82
C LYS A 393 1.00 16.29 -21.16
N ALA A 394 0.80 15.40 -20.20
CA ALA A 394 1.87 14.66 -19.54
C ALA A 394 2.68 13.83 -20.55
N THR A 395 2.05 13.08 -21.46
CA THR A 395 2.78 12.30 -22.48
C THR A 395 3.63 13.18 -23.40
N LYS A 396 3.22 14.44 -23.65
CA LYS A 396 3.96 15.37 -24.52
C LYS A 396 5.06 16.14 -23.79
N GLU A 397 4.84 16.50 -22.54
CA GLU A 397 5.66 17.49 -21.81
C GLU A 397 6.45 16.89 -20.64
N CYS A 398 6.08 15.69 -20.16
CA CYS A 398 6.71 15.09 -19.00
C CYS A 398 8.05 14.46 -19.36
N VAL A 399 9.13 15.08 -18.88
CA VAL A 399 10.51 14.58 -18.99
C VAL A 399 10.68 13.21 -18.31
N LEU A 400 9.80 12.87 -17.36
CA LEU A 400 9.80 11.60 -16.63
C LEU A 400 8.99 10.49 -17.33
N PHE A 401 8.26 10.78 -18.41
CA PHE A 401 7.56 9.79 -19.24
C PHE A 401 8.54 9.03 -20.14
N ASN A 402 9.69 8.66 -19.57
CA ASN A 402 10.64 7.77 -20.19
C ASN A 402 10.35 6.39 -19.60
N ASN A 403 9.71 5.49 -20.35
CA ASN A 403 9.40 4.10 -19.96
C ASN A 403 10.65 3.23 -19.64
N ALA A 404 11.82 3.87 -19.54
CA ALA A 404 13.08 3.30 -19.10
C ALA A 404 13.04 2.54 -17.75
N PRO A 405 12.23 2.87 -16.72
CA PRO A 405 12.25 2.09 -15.47
C PRO A 405 11.67 0.68 -15.63
N PHE A 406 10.96 0.39 -16.74
CA PHE A 406 10.47 -0.95 -17.07
C PHE A 406 11.39 -1.72 -18.01
N ALA A 407 12.40 -1.06 -18.59
CA ALA A 407 13.35 -1.76 -19.44
C ALA A 407 14.23 -2.66 -18.57
N PRO A 408 14.31 -3.96 -18.87
CA PRO A 408 15.15 -4.86 -18.09
C PRO A 408 16.60 -4.36 -18.18
N SER A 409 17.25 -4.22 -17.03
CA SER A 409 18.64 -3.76 -16.94
C SER A 409 19.65 -4.81 -17.42
N TYR A 410 19.17 -6.01 -17.73
CA TYR A 410 19.92 -7.15 -18.23
C TYR A 410 19.03 -8.02 -19.14
N THR A 411 19.62 -8.85 -19.99
CA THR A 411 18.89 -9.83 -20.82
C THR A 411 19.23 -11.24 -20.37
N ILE A 412 18.24 -12.13 -20.30
CA ILE A 412 18.49 -13.54 -19.98
C ILE A 412 18.67 -14.33 -21.29
N ASP A 413 19.83 -14.95 -21.49
CA ASP A 413 20.04 -15.97 -22.53
C ASP A 413 19.83 -17.34 -21.88
N ARG A 414 18.92 -18.15 -22.47
CA ARG A 414 18.69 -19.52 -22.03
C ARG A 414 19.25 -20.46 -23.09
N PRO A 415 20.14 -21.41 -22.70
CA PRO A 415 20.69 -22.39 -23.65
C PRO A 415 19.61 -23.15 -24.45
N SER A 416 18.45 -23.39 -23.83
CA SER A 416 17.29 -24.06 -24.41
C SER A 416 16.55 -23.25 -25.50
N ASP A 417 16.69 -21.92 -25.52
CA ASP A 417 15.86 -21.03 -26.36
C ASP A 417 16.50 -20.76 -27.74
N THR A 418 17.59 -21.45 -28.08
CA THR A 418 18.30 -21.27 -29.36
C THR A 418 17.41 -21.68 -30.54
N PRO A 419 17.11 -20.79 -31.51
CA PRO A 419 16.19 -21.11 -32.60
C PRO A 419 16.80 -22.17 -33.53
N LEU A 420 16.22 -23.36 -33.51
CA LEU A 420 16.53 -24.45 -34.44
C LEU A 420 16.12 -24.04 -35.86
N MET A 421 17.09 -23.77 -36.74
CA MET A 421 16.86 -23.63 -38.18
C MET A 421 16.47 -24.99 -38.77
N SER A 422 15.21 -25.41 -38.64
CA SER A 422 14.71 -26.60 -39.33
C SER A 422 14.42 -26.25 -40.79
N LYS A 423 15.05 -26.96 -41.74
CA LYS A 423 14.75 -26.86 -43.19
C LYS A 423 13.42 -27.53 -43.59
N ALA A 424 12.51 -27.78 -42.64
CA ALA A 424 11.22 -28.42 -42.91
C ALA A 424 10.08 -27.39 -42.83
N SER A 425 9.25 -27.34 -43.87
CA SER A 425 8.06 -26.50 -43.94
C SER A 425 7.04 -26.86 -42.83
N PRO A 426 6.23 -25.90 -42.33
CA PRO A 426 5.39 -26.08 -41.14
C PRO A 426 4.21 -27.06 -41.30
N GLU A 427 4.02 -27.66 -42.47
CA GLU A 427 2.77 -28.33 -42.85
C GLU A 427 2.69 -29.83 -42.52
N ASN A 428 3.70 -30.43 -41.87
CA ASN A 428 3.71 -31.88 -41.56
C ASN A 428 3.99 -32.22 -40.08
N ARG A 429 3.49 -31.43 -39.13
CA ARG A 429 3.44 -31.84 -37.70
C ARG A 429 2.02 -32.18 -37.28
N ASN A 430 1.56 -33.38 -37.62
CA ASN A 430 0.45 -34.01 -36.90
C ASN A 430 0.97 -34.52 -35.53
N LEU A 431 1.22 -33.61 -34.59
CA LEU A 431 1.58 -33.97 -33.22
C LEU A 431 0.31 -33.85 -32.35
N ARG A 432 -0.26 -34.99 -31.97
CA ARG A 432 -1.39 -35.06 -31.00
C ARG A 432 -0.97 -34.71 -29.56
N HIS A 433 0.33 -34.59 -29.28
CA HIS A 433 0.88 -34.42 -27.93
C HIS A 433 2.03 -33.39 -27.94
N ASP A 434 2.19 -32.64 -26.83
CA ASP A 434 3.17 -31.56 -26.68
C ASP A 434 4.61 -32.10 -26.47
N PRO A 435 5.56 -31.81 -27.38
CA PRO A 435 6.95 -32.24 -27.25
C PRO A 435 7.69 -31.64 -26.05
N ALA A 436 7.39 -30.39 -25.67
CA ALA A 436 8.07 -29.73 -24.54
C ALA A 436 7.67 -30.40 -23.22
N LEU A 437 6.37 -30.62 -23.03
CA LEU A 437 5.83 -31.37 -21.90
C LEU A 437 6.40 -32.80 -21.84
N THR A 438 6.53 -33.45 -23.00
CA THR A 438 7.13 -34.79 -23.11
C THR A 438 8.57 -34.81 -22.58
N GLY A 439 9.38 -33.82 -22.96
CA GLY A 439 10.75 -33.66 -22.45
C GLY A 439 10.76 -33.48 -20.93
N THR A 440 9.97 -32.55 -20.39
CA THR A 440 9.93 -32.25 -18.95
C THR A 440 9.57 -33.45 -18.09
N ILE A 441 8.54 -34.22 -18.45
CA ILE A 441 8.12 -35.39 -17.66
C ILE A 441 9.14 -36.54 -17.75
N VAL A 442 9.85 -36.68 -18.88
CA VAL A 442 10.92 -37.67 -19.06
C VAL A 442 12.16 -37.27 -18.26
N HIS A 443 12.55 -36.00 -18.27
CA HIS A 443 13.64 -35.47 -17.43
C HIS A 443 13.36 -35.73 -15.95
N ARG A 444 12.15 -35.41 -15.48
CA ARG A 444 11.72 -35.68 -14.10
C ARG A 444 11.79 -37.16 -13.74
N LEU A 445 11.37 -38.04 -14.64
CA LEU A 445 11.49 -39.49 -14.45
C LEU A 445 12.97 -39.90 -14.32
N MET A 446 13.84 -39.42 -15.21
CA MET A 446 15.26 -39.74 -15.20
C MET A 446 15.95 -39.22 -13.93
N GLU A 447 15.68 -37.97 -13.53
CA GLU A 447 16.18 -37.35 -12.30
C GLU A 447 15.86 -38.21 -11.08
N VAL A 448 14.60 -38.64 -10.93
CA VAL A 448 14.18 -39.45 -9.76
C VAL A 448 14.77 -40.86 -9.82
N LEU A 449 14.89 -41.47 -11.01
CA LEU A 449 15.53 -42.78 -11.15
C LEU A 449 16.99 -42.74 -10.71
N VAL A 450 17.74 -41.69 -11.08
CA VAL A 450 19.15 -41.53 -10.70
C VAL A 450 19.27 -41.17 -9.22
N SER A 451 18.55 -40.14 -8.76
CA SER A 451 18.65 -39.59 -7.40
C SER A 451 18.19 -40.59 -6.32
N SER A 452 17.30 -41.52 -6.67
CA SER A 452 16.83 -42.57 -5.76
C SER A 452 17.68 -43.85 -5.77
N ALA A 453 18.83 -43.83 -6.44
CA ALA A 453 19.64 -45.03 -6.71
C ALA A 453 18.81 -46.17 -7.34
N ASN A 454 17.82 -45.81 -8.17
CA ASN A 454 16.89 -46.71 -8.84
C ASN A 454 16.04 -47.60 -7.89
N THR A 455 15.79 -47.16 -6.67
CA THR A 455 15.01 -47.91 -5.66
C THR A 455 13.51 -47.59 -5.63
N VAL A 456 13.07 -46.56 -6.37
CA VAL A 456 11.68 -46.09 -6.39
C VAL A 456 10.73 -47.05 -7.13
N ASP A 457 9.49 -47.13 -6.64
CA ASP A 457 8.35 -47.76 -7.32
C ASP A 457 7.91 -46.91 -8.52
N VAL A 458 8.11 -47.45 -9.72
CA VAL A 458 7.88 -46.76 -10.99
C VAL A 458 6.40 -46.42 -11.19
N GLU A 459 5.47 -47.29 -10.78
CA GLU A 459 4.05 -47.01 -11.01
C GLU A 459 3.55 -45.89 -10.08
N LEU A 460 4.09 -45.82 -8.85
CA LEU A 460 3.80 -44.71 -7.94
C LEU A 460 4.41 -43.39 -8.47
N LEU A 461 5.65 -43.43 -8.96
CA LEU A 461 6.33 -42.27 -9.53
C LEU A 461 5.61 -41.73 -10.77
N ILE A 462 5.19 -42.61 -11.69
CA ILE A 462 4.42 -42.20 -12.88
C ILE A 462 3.13 -41.51 -12.47
N LYS A 463 2.46 -42.01 -11.43
CA LYS A 463 1.25 -41.40 -10.90
C LYS A 463 1.51 -40.02 -10.28
N GLU A 464 2.61 -39.85 -9.55
CA GLU A 464 3.01 -38.56 -8.98
C GLU A 464 3.35 -37.55 -10.08
N ILE A 465 4.19 -37.91 -11.06
CA ILE A 465 4.51 -37.07 -12.22
C ILE A 465 3.21 -36.69 -12.97
N SER A 466 2.29 -37.62 -13.14
CA SER A 466 1.03 -37.34 -13.83
C SER A 466 0.16 -36.32 -13.08
N ASN A 467 0.14 -36.36 -11.75
CA ASN A 467 -0.59 -35.38 -10.94
C ASN A 467 0.09 -34.00 -10.96
N ASP A 468 1.42 -33.95 -10.81
CA ASP A 468 2.18 -32.70 -10.73
C ASP A 468 2.08 -31.87 -12.01
N TYR A 469 2.07 -32.54 -13.16
CA TYR A 469 1.99 -31.90 -14.48
C TYR A 469 0.59 -31.94 -15.11
N GLY A 470 -0.42 -32.48 -14.40
CA GLY A 470 -1.81 -32.53 -14.87
C GLY A 470 -2.04 -33.41 -16.12
N THR A 471 -1.26 -34.48 -16.29
CA THR A 471 -1.29 -35.36 -17.46
C THR A 471 -2.09 -36.63 -17.21
N ASP A 472 -3.42 -36.54 -17.22
CA ASP A 472 -4.34 -37.69 -17.09
C ASP A 472 -4.47 -38.53 -18.39
N ASP A 473 -3.66 -38.25 -19.40
CA ASP A 473 -3.68 -38.96 -20.68
C ASP A 473 -2.93 -40.31 -20.59
N SER A 474 -3.62 -41.37 -21.03
CA SER A 474 -3.06 -42.71 -21.20
C SER A 474 -1.74 -42.75 -21.98
N TYR A 475 -1.56 -41.84 -22.95
CA TYR A 475 -0.34 -41.75 -23.75
C TYR A 475 0.91 -41.48 -22.91
N TYR A 476 0.87 -40.47 -22.04
CA TYR A 476 2.02 -40.08 -21.21
C TYR A 476 2.36 -41.13 -20.17
N THR A 477 1.34 -41.78 -19.60
CA THR A 477 1.54 -42.90 -18.67
C THR A 477 2.24 -44.08 -19.36
N ASP A 478 1.82 -44.46 -20.56
CA ASP A 478 2.42 -45.55 -21.31
C ASP A 478 3.84 -45.20 -21.80
N LEU A 479 4.07 -43.95 -22.19
CA LEU A 479 5.38 -43.43 -22.55
C LEU A 479 6.35 -43.53 -21.36
N LEU A 480 6.00 -42.98 -20.21
CA LEU A 480 6.85 -43.02 -19.02
C LEU A 480 7.15 -44.47 -18.59
N ARG A 481 6.16 -45.36 -18.68
CA ARG A 481 6.35 -46.79 -18.39
C ARG A 481 7.34 -47.44 -19.35
N LYS A 482 7.25 -47.13 -20.65
CA LYS A 482 8.21 -47.60 -21.65
C LYS A 482 9.60 -47.06 -21.35
N VAL A 483 9.74 -45.76 -21.09
CA VAL A 483 11.03 -45.12 -20.82
C VAL A 483 11.68 -45.69 -19.56
N ALA A 484 10.93 -45.83 -18.46
CA ALA A 484 11.44 -46.41 -17.22
C ALA A 484 11.91 -47.85 -17.42
N LYS A 485 11.14 -48.67 -18.16
CA LYS A 485 11.48 -50.07 -18.44
C LYS A 485 12.76 -50.18 -19.24
N THR A 486 12.87 -49.46 -20.36
CA THR A 486 14.04 -49.49 -21.24
C THR A 486 15.29 -49.00 -20.53
N THR A 487 15.18 -47.89 -19.79
CA THR A 487 16.28 -47.32 -19.01
C THR A 487 16.80 -48.31 -17.95
N ARG A 488 15.91 -49.05 -17.28
CA ARG A 488 16.28 -50.10 -16.31
C ARG A 488 16.81 -51.39 -16.96
N SER A 489 16.62 -51.58 -18.26
CA SER A 489 17.00 -52.79 -18.99
C SER A 489 18.17 -52.59 -19.95
N GLY A 490 19.13 -51.74 -19.60
CA GLY A 490 20.35 -51.51 -20.39
C GLY A 490 20.35 -50.23 -21.23
N GLY A 491 19.36 -49.34 -21.06
CA GLY A 491 19.32 -48.01 -21.67
C GLY A 491 19.06 -48.02 -23.18
N TYR A 492 19.52 -46.98 -23.87
CA TYR A 492 19.25 -46.72 -25.28
C TYR A 492 20.54 -46.78 -26.11
N PRO A 493 20.51 -47.30 -27.35
CA PRO A 493 21.68 -47.26 -28.23
C PRO A 493 22.13 -45.83 -28.51
N GLN A 494 23.40 -45.53 -28.23
CA GLN A 494 24.00 -44.21 -28.47
C GLN A 494 25.11 -44.29 -29.51
N GLN A 495 25.38 -43.16 -30.16
CA GLN A 495 26.54 -43.00 -31.05
C GLN A 495 27.74 -42.41 -30.30
N GLY A 496 28.95 -42.77 -30.72
CA GLY A 496 30.19 -42.22 -30.16
C GLY A 496 30.57 -42.80 -28.80
N SER A 497 31.04 -41.94 -27.89
CA SER A 497 31.56 -42.32 -26.56
C SER A 497 30.51 -42.29 -25.45
N VAL A 498 29.25 -41.98 -25.77
CA VAL A 498 28.14 -41.92 -24.80
C VAL A 498 27.73 -43.35 -24.40
N PRO A 499 27.57 -43.63 -23.10
CA PRO A 499 27.16 -44.96 -22.64
C PRO A 499 25.77 -45.33 -23.16
N HIS A 500 25.58 -46.61 -23.49
CA HIS A 500 24.26 -47.12 -23.87
C HIS A 500 23.37 -47.28 -22.63
N ASP A 501 23.94 -47.82 -21.55
CA ASP A 501 23.29 -47.93 -20.25
C ASP A 501 23.69 -46.76 -19.35
N ILE A 502 23.08 -45.60 -19.57
CA ILE A 502 23.36 -44.39 -18.77
C ILE A 502 23.02 -44.58 -17.29
N LEU A 503 21.97 -45.34 -16.97
CA LEU A 503 21.53 -45.48 -15.59
C LEU A 503 22.58 -46.26 -14.78
N THR A 504 23.05 -47.39 -15.28
CA THR A 504 24.12 -48.14 -14.59
C THR A 504 25.41 -47.33 -14.51
N GLU A 505 25.74 -46.55 -15.53
CA GLU A 505 26.90 -45.66 -15.52
C GLU A 505 26.82 -44.60 -14.41
N LEU A 506 25.69 -43.90 -14.32
CA LEU A 506 25.48 -42.88 -13.29
C LEU A 506 25.45 -43.48 -11.88
N LEU A 507 24.81 -44.65 -11.70
CA LEU A 507 24.78 -45.33 -10.39
C LEU A 507 26.16 -45.82 -9.93
N ALA A 508 27.12 -45.98 -10.83
CA ALA A 508 28.48 -46.38 -10.52
C ALA A 508 29.43 -45.20 -10.25
N ALA A 509 29.01 -43.96 -10.53
CA ALA A 509 29.81 -42.78 -10.29
C ALA A 509 29.85 -42.43 -8.79
N ASP A 510 30.97 -41.86 -8.34
CA ASP A 510 31.15 -41.48 -6.93
C ASP A 510 30.18 -40.36 -6.51
N GLU A 511 29.88 -39.44 -7.42
CA GLU A 511 28.95 -38.33 -7.23
C GLU A 511 28.17 -38.08 -8.53
N VAL A 512 26.87 -37.80 -8.42
CA VAL A 512 26.03 -37.42 -9.56
C VAL A 512 25.14 -36.26 -9.15
N PHE A 513 25.14 -35.21 -9.97
CA PHE A 513 24.29 -34.04 -9.81
C PHE A 513 23.25 -34.06 -10.91
N CYS A 514 21.97 -34.11 -10.55
CA CYS A 514 20.85 -34.02 -11.50
C CYS A 514 20.18 -32.66 -11.38
N GLU A 515 19.61 -32.15 -12.48
CA GLU A 515 18.87 -30.89 -12.55
C GLU A 515 19.66 -29.74 -11.90
N LEU A 516 20.95 -29.60 -12.23
CA LEU A 516 21.85 -28.65 -11.60
C LEU A 516 21.60 -27.23 -12.14
N PRO A 517 20.98 -26.32 -11.36
CA PRO A 517 20.70 -24.97 -11.84
C PRO A 517 22.00 -24.15 -11.87
N PHE A 518 22.14 -23.29 -12.87
CA PHE A 518 23.25 -22.36 -12.96
C PHE A 518 22.82 -20.99 -13.46
N CYS A 519 23.54 -19.97 -13.01
CA CYS A 519 23.35 -18.59 -13.43
C CYS A 519 24.72 -17.93 -13.54
N LEU A 520 25.08 -17.46 -14.74
CA LEU A 520 26.37 -16.84 -15.03
C LEU A 520 26.17 -15.47 -15.67
N ALA A 521 26.71 -14.43 -15.05
CA ALA A 521 26.78 -13.11 -15.67
C ALA A 521 27.82 -13.08 -16.80
N GLN A 522 27.42 -12.59 -17.97
CA GLN A 522 28.26 -12.36 -19.14
C GLN A 522 28.46 -10.86 -19.39
N GLU A 523 29.29 -10.52 -20.38
CA GLU A 523 29.48 -9.13 -20.81
C GLU A 523 28.16 -8.51 -21.33
N ASN A 524 28.07 -7.17 -21.35
CA ASN A 524 26.90 -6.41 -21.81
C ASN A 524 25.58 -6.68 -21.05
N ALA A 525 25.67 -6.99 -19.75
CA ALA A 525 24.49 -7.27 -18.92
C ALA A 525 23.63 -8.43 -19.46
N VAL A 526 24.27 -9.47 -20.00
CA VAL A 526 23.59 -10.73 -20.33
C VAL A 526 23.75 -11.69 -19.17
N ILE A 527 22.68 -12.37 -18.76
CA ILE A 527 22.72 -13.45 -17.78
C ILE A 527 22.43 -14.76 -18.51
N LEU A 528 23.41 -15.65 -18.55
CA LEU A 528 23.22 -17.02 -19.02
C LEU A 528 22.60 -17.83 -17.87
N ASN A 529 21.36 -18.25 -18.04
CA ASN A 529 20.60 -18.96 -17.00
C ASN A 529 20.04 -20.27 -17.57
N GLY A 530 20.26 -21.38 -16.87
CA GLY A 530 19.83 -22.69 -17.33
C GLY A 530 19.93 -23.76 -16.25
N VAL A 531 19.55 -24.98 -16.64
CA VAL A 531 19.64 -26.17 -15.80
C VAL A 531 20.39 -27.22 -16.61
N ILE A 532 21.38 -27.87 -15.98
CA ILE A 532 22.12 -28.98 -16.58
C ILE A 532 21.50 -30.28 -16.08
N ASP A 533 21.01 -31.12 -17.01
CA ASP A 533 20.27 -32.34 -16.65
C ASP A 533 21.09 -33.27 -15.76
N VAL A 534 22.34 -33.60 -16.16
CA VAL A 534 23.25 -34.44 -15.36
C VAL A 534 24.71 -34.02 -15.47
N VAL A 535 25.42 -34.04 -14.33
CA VAL A 535 26.88 -33.92 -14.24
C VAL A 535 27.46 -35.00 -13.32
N TYR A 536 28.51 -35.68 -13.76
CA TYR A 536 29.20 -36.71 -12.96
C TYR A 536 30.69 -36.84 -13.31
N PRO A 537 31.56 -37.24 -12.36
CA PRO A 537 32.97 -37.50 -12.62
C PRO A 537 33.21 -38.94 -13.07
N LYS A 538 34.09 -39.15 -14.06
CA LYS A 538 34.56 -40.48 -14.48
C LYS A 538 35.99 -40.37 -15.01
N CYS A 539 36.83 -41.34 -14.65
CA CYS A 539 38.23 -41.40 -15.10
C CYS A 539 39.03 -40.09 -14.91
N ASN A 540 38.78 -39.36 -13.81
CA ASN A 540 39.42 -38.08 -13.49
C ASN A 540 39.07 -36.92 -14.45
N ALA A 541 37.92 -37.01 -15.13
CA ALA A 541 37.30 -35.96 -15.93
C ALA A 541 35.82 -35.79 -15.53
N TRP A 542 35.24 -34.61 -15.80
CA TRP A 542 33.83 -34.33 -15.57
C TRP A 542 33.04 -34.49 -16.87
N HIS A 543 31.88 -35.13 -16.79
CA HIS A 543 31.01 -35.36 -17.92
C HIS A 543 29.64 -34.72 -17.67
N ILE A 544 29.16 -33.99 -18.67
CA ILE A 544 27.83 -33.38 -18.71
C ILE A 544 26.97 -34.16 -19.71
N ILE A 545 25.78 -34.55 -19.28
CA ILE A 545 24.79 -35.22 -20.13
C ILE A 545 23.52 -34.37 -20.18
N ASP A 546 23.05 -34.10 -21.39
CA ASP A 546 21.77 -33.46 -21.68
C ASP A 546 20.84 -34.49 -22.34
N TYR A 547 19.66 -34.70 -21.78
CA TYR A 547 18.69 -35.68 -22.25
C TYR A 547 17.83 -35.08 -23.36
N LYS A 548 17.71 -35.78 -24.49
CA LYS A 548 16.84 -35.36 -25.60
C LYS A 548 15.90 -36.47 -26.04
N THR A 549 14.64 -36.11 -26.23
CA THR A 549 13.54 -37.03 -26.60
C THR A 549 13.08 -36.88 -28.05
N ASP A 550 13.81 -36.14 -28.91
CA ASP A 550 13.39 -35.84 -30.28
C ASP A 550 13.52 -37.02 -31.25
N ALA A 551 12.63 -37.19 -32.22
CA ALA A 551 12.62 -38.35 -33.13
C ALA A 551 13.74 -38.37 -34.21
N ASP A 552 14.44 -37.25 -34.47
CA ASP A 552 15.41 -37.12 -35.57
C ASP A 552 16.86 -37.28 -35.09
N THR A 553 17.50 -38.42 -35.36
CA THR A 553 18.85 -38.78 -34.86
C THR A 553 20.02 -38.29 -35.72
N GLU A 554 19.80 -37.87 -36.97
CA GLU A 554 20.91 -37.69 -37.94
C GLU A 554 21.71 -36.38 -37.82
N ASP A 555 21.35 -35.43 -36.93
CA ASP A 555 22.12 -34.16 -36.78
C ASP A 555 22.00 -33.46 -35.40
N ILE A 556 21.65 -34.22 -34.34
CA ILE A 556 21.33 -33.68 -33.00
C ILE A 556 22.53 -32.91 -32.39
N ASN A 557 23.75 -33.44 -32.50
CA ASN A 557 24.93 -32.81 -31.90
C ASN A 557 25.31 -31.47 -32.55
N GLN A 558 25.07 -31.28 -33.86
CA GLN A 558 25.28 -29.98 -34.51
C GLN A 558 24.21 -28.96 -34.11
N LYS A 559 22.96 -29.42 -33.95
CA LYS A 559 21.81 -28.59 -33.56
C LYS A 559 21.93 -28.01 -32.15
N HIS A 560 22.54 -28.75 -31.23
CA HIS A 560 22.65 -28.38 -29.80
C HIS A 560 24.08 -27.98 -29.38
N GLN A 561 24.99 -27.76 -30.34
CA GLN A 561 26.37 -27.41 -30.06
C GLN A 561 26.51 -26.14 -29.21
N LYS A 562 25.66 -25.12 -29.45
CA LYS A 562 25.62 -23.91 -28.62
C LYS A 562 25.26 -24.24 -27.17
N GLN A 563 24.18 -24.99 -26.95
CA GLN A 563 23.70 -25.38 -25.62
C GLN A 563 24.76 -26.15 -24.82
N LEU A 564 25.42 -27.13 -25.45
CA LEU A 564 26.49 -27.90 -24.80
C LEU A 564 27.73 -27.03 -24.49
N SER A 565 28.07 -26.09 -25.38
CA SER A 565 29.13 -25.11 -25.15
C SER A 565 28.80 -24.17 -23.97
N ASP A 566 27.55 -23.76 -23.85
CA ASP A 566 27.08 -22.91 -22.76
C ASP A 566 27.18 -23.65 -21.41
N TYR A 567 26.79 -24.94 -21.37
CA TYR A 567 26.92 -25.78 -20.17
C TYR A 567 28.38 -25.99 -19.75
N THR A 568 29.27 -26.34 -20.67
CA THR A 568 30.71 -26.51 -20.35
C THR A 568 31.35 -25.20 -19.90
N THR A 569 30.98 -24.08 -20.53
CA THR A 569 31.45 -22.75 -20.13
C THR A 569 30.97 -22.38 -18.72
N ALA A 570 29.68 -22.59 -18.43
CA ALA A 570 29.11 -22.32 -17.12
C ALA A 570 29.73 -23.21 -16.04
N PHE A 571 29.85 -24.52 -16.30
CA PHE A 571 30.44 -25.46 -15.36
C PHE A 571 31.90 -25.12 -15.04
N LYS A 572 32.70 -24.76 -16.05
CA LYS A 572 34.09 -24.33 -15.85
C LYS A 572 34.19 -23.03 -15.07
N ALA A 573 33.34 -22.05 -15.37
CA ALA A 573 33.34 -20.77 -14.66
C ALA A 573 32.97 -20.92 -13.18
N ILE A 574 32.04 -21.83 -12.87
CA ILE A 574 31.52 -22.04 -11.51
C ILE A 574 32.46 -22.93 -10.68
N THR A 575 32.95 -24.04 -11.25
CA THR A 575 33.68 -25.06 -10.50
C THR A 575 35.20 -25.00 -10.69
N GLY A 576 35.67 -24.31 -11.75
CA GLY A 576 37.08 -24.29 -12.15
C GLY A 576 37.54 -25.56 -12.90
N ASN A 577 36.67 -26.55 -13.08
CA ASN A 577 36.99 -27.81 -13.75
C ASN A 577 36.56 -27.82 -15.21
N ASP A 578 37.34 -28.50 -16.06
CA ASP A 578 36.92 -28.79 -17.44
C ASP A 578 35.96 -29.98 -17.47
N ALA A 579 34.97 -29.93 -18.36
CA ALA A 579 34.03 -31.01 -18.62
C ALA A 579 33.79 -31.18 -20.12
N ASP A 580 33.53 -32.41 -20.56
CA ASP A 580 32.94 -32.71 -21.86
C ASP A 580 31.42 -32.81 -21.74
N ALA A 581 30.71 -32.31 -22.75
CA ALA A 581 29.26 -32.35 -22.79
C ALA A 581 28.77 -33.16 -23.99
N SER A 582 27.82 -34.05 -23.74
CA SER A 582 27.23 -34.93 -24.74
C SER A 582 25.71 -35.01 -24.57
N ILE A 583 25.02 -35.39 -25.64
CA ILE A 583 23.58 -35.62 -25.62
C ILE A 583 23.32 -37.11 -25.45
N TYR A 584 22.38 -37.45 -24.57
CA TYR A 584 21.84 -38.79 -24.44
C TYR A 584 20.43 -38.84 -25.02
N HIS A 585 20.29 -39.59 -26.12
CA HIS A 585 19.03 -39.69 -26.86
C HIS A 585 18.12 -40.75 -26.24
N ILE A 586 16.89 -40.36 -25.92
CA ILE A 586 15.85 -41.24 -25.40
C ILE A 586 14.84 -41.48 -26.52
N ASP A 587 14.85 -42.69 -27.08
CA ASP A 587 13.95 -43.05 -28.17
C ASP A 587 12.52 -43.27 -27.64
N ILE A 588 11.65 -42.33 -27.98
CA ILE A 588 10.24 -42.34 -27.60
C ILE A 588 9.32 -42.98 -28.67
N SER A 589 9.86 -43.42 -29.82
CA SER A 589 9.10 -43.86 -31.01
C SER A 589 8.40 -45.21 -30.92
#